data_AF-A0A6B2G259-F1
#
_entry.id   AF-A0A6B2G259-F1
#
_cell.length_a   1.000
_cell.length_b   1.000
_cell.length_c   1.000
_cell.angle_alpha   90.00
_cell.angle_beta   90.00
_cell.angle_gamma   90.00
#
_symmetry.space_group_name_H-M   'P 1'
#
loop_
_entity.id
_entity.type
_entity.pdbx_description
1 polymer ?
#
loop_
_entity_poly.entity_id
_entity_poly.type
_entity_poly.pdbx_seq_one_letter_code
_entity_poly.pdbx_strand_id
1 'polypeptide(L)'
;KIKKELYWLLSNIAAGSRQQMLTLFSLNLFSQIIRDLELGEFQVKREACWVISNIMHVCTIEEVQPFIDSKILFFMKKFLESGDDTQMISVVLEVFVILFRMYTSNNKKYYFCEKIEESGCNSFITTHFRSRCD
;
A
#
# COMPACT_ATOMS: atom_id res chain seq x y z
N LYS A 1 -10.14 -2.69 19.23
CA LYS A 1 -11.50 -2.34 18.71
C LYS A 1 -11.57 -0.92 18.13
N ILE A 2 -11.38 0.14 18.92
CA ILE A 2 -11.48 1.55 18.46
C ILE A 2 -10.59 1.85 17.26
N LYS A 3 -9.30 1.50 17.30
CA LYS A 3 -8.38 1.74 16.16
C LYS A 3 -8.83 1.07 14.86
N LYS A 4 -9.40 -0.13 14.95
CA LYS A 4 -9.93 -0.85 13.80
C LYS A 4 -11.08 -0.08 13.16
N GLU A 5 -12.04 0.36 13.97
CA GLU A 5 -13.19 1.15 13.50
C GLU A 5 -12.76 2.52 12.96
N LEU A 6 -11.74 3.13 13.55
CA LEU A 6 -11.13 4.36 13.05
C LEU A 6 -10.52 4.14 11.66
N TYR A 7 -9.70 3.11 11.47
CA TYR A 7 -9.11 2.84 10.15
C TYR A 7 -10.16 2.46 9.10
N TRP A 8 -11.20 1.73 9.49
CA TRP A 8 -12.34 1.47 8.62
C TRP A 8 -13.05 2.77 8.20
N LEU A 9 -13.22 3.73 9.11
CA LEU A 9 -13.79 5.04 8.77
C LEU A 9 -12.86 5.82 7.83
N LEU A 10 -11.55 5.83 8.12
CA LEU A 10 -10.55 6.52 7.30
C LEU A 10 -10.45 5.93 5.89
N SER A 11 -10.64 4.61 5.71
CA SER A 11 -10.58 3.99 4.38
C SER A 11 -11.75 4.44 3.51
N ASN A 12 -12.92 4.65 4.10
CA ASN A 12 -14.08 5.23 3.40
C ASN A 12 -13.84 6.69 3.00
N ILE A 13 -13.18 7.48 3.84
CA ILE A 13 -12.79 8.86 3.49
C ILE A 13 -11.75 8.85 2.36
N ALA A 14 -10.76 7.96 2.44
CA ALA A 14 -9.72 7.81 1.43
C ALA A 14 -10.28 7.38 0.06
N ALA A 15 -11.34 6.58 0.03
CA ALA A 15 -12.04 6.16 -1.19
C ALA A 15 -12.96 7.24 -1.78
N GLY A 16 -13.12 8.38 -1.09
CA GLY A 16 -13.95 9.49 -1.53
C GLY A 16 -13.29 10.35 -2.62
N SER A 17 -13.58 11.64 -2.61
CA SER A 17 -12.98 12.60 -3.54
C SER A 17 -11.50 12.84 -3.26
N ARG A 18 -10.73 13.28 -4.27
CA ARG A 18 -9.32 13.68 -4.08
C ARG A 18 -9.16 14.73 -2.99
N GLN A 19 -10.12 15.65 -2.81
CA GLN A 19 -10.09 16.62 -1.72
C GLN A 19 -10.18 15.95 -0.34
N GLN A 20 -11.06 14.95 -0.19
CA GLN A 20 -11.19 14.16 1.06
C GLN A 20 -9.95 13.32 1.34
N MET A 21 -9.30 12.81 0.29
CA MET A 21 -8.02 12.12 0.47
C MET A 21 -6.91 13.09 0.88
N LEU A 22 -6.82 14.27 0.27
CA LEU A 22 -5.82 15.29 0.61
C LEU A 22 -5.98 15.81 2.05
N THR A 23 -7.18 15.83 2.61
CA THR A 23 -7.34 16.14 4.04
C THR A 23 -6.76 15.05 4.94
N LEU A 24 -6.62 13.79 4.48
CA LEU A 24 -5.89 12.77 5.25
C LEU A 24 -4.39 13.07 5.27
N PHE A 25 -3.84 13.62 4.20
CA PHE A 25 -2.44 14.00 4.12
C PHE A 25 -2.07 15.10 5.13
N SER A 26 -2.97 16.06 5.36
CA SER A 26 -2.73 17.16 6.29
C SER A 26 -2.82 16.76 7.77
N LEU A 27 -3.35 15.58 8.09
CA LEU A 27 -3.58 15.12 9.46
C LEU A 27 -2.41 14.34 10.08
N ASN A 28 -1.24 14.27 9.41
CA ASN A 28 -0.08 13.47 9.82
C ASN A 28 -0.42 11.99 10.10
N LEU A 29 -1.47 11.47 9.44
CA LEU A 29 -1.97 10.12 9.66
C LEU A 29 -0.98 9.05 9.17
N PHE A 30 -0.07 9.38 8.26
CA PHE A 30 0.85 8.39 7.69
C PHE A 30 1.84 7.83 8.67
N SER A 31 2.44 8.68 9.50
CA SER A 31 3.33 8.22 10.56
C SER A 31 2.61 7.26 11.52
N GLN A 32 1.31 7.48 11.76
CA GLN A 32 0.46 6.60 12.54
C GLN A 32 0.17 5.27 11.84
N ILE A 33 -0.22 5.32 10.56
CA ILE A 33 -0.53 4.15 9.74
C ILE A 33 0.68 3.22 9.63
N ILE A 34 1.86 3.77 9.29
CA ILE A 34 3.11 3.01 9.20
C ILE A 34 3.43 2.33 10.54
N ARG A 35 3.28 3.05 11.66
CA ARG A 35 3.51 2.48 12.99
C ARG A 35 2.54 1.35 13.34
N ASP A 36 1.26 1.51 13.03
CA ASP A 36 0.26 0.48 13.33
C ASP A 36 0.33 -0.71 12.34
N LEU A 37 0.81 -0.52 11.11
CA LEU A 37 1.18 -1.63 10.21
C LEU A 37 2.34 -2.46 10.78
N GLU A 38 3.30 -1.82 11.46
CA GLU A 38 4.43 -2.49 12.11
C GLU A 38 4.01 -3.22 13.39
N LEU A 39 3.38 -2.49 14.31
CA LEU A 39 3.22 -2.91 15.71
C LEU A 39 1.77 -3.29 16.08
N GLY A 40 0.79 -2.98 15.22
CA GLY A 40 -0.62 -3.20 15.51
C GLY A 40 -1.02 -4.67 15.50
N GLU A 41 -2.18 -4.98 16.08
CA GLU A 41 -2.78 -6.31 15.95
C GLU A 41 -3.23 -6.56 14.51
N PHE A 42 -3.35 -7.82 14.09
CA PHE A 42 -3.69 -8.21 12.72
C PHE A 42 -4.90 -7.46 12.15
N GLN A 43 -6.00 -7.35 12.92
CA GLN A 43 -7.20 -6.63 12.46
C GLN A 43 -6.93 -5.14 12.20
N VAL A 44 -6.08 -4.51 13.00
CA VAL A 44 -5.70 -3.10 12.82
C VAL A 44 -4.82 -2.94 11.59
N LYS A 45 -3.84 -3.84 11.40
CA LYS A 45 -2.98 -3.87 10.21
C LYS A 45 -3.80 -3.99 8.93
N ARG A 46 -4.81 -4.87 8.96
CA ARG A 46 -5.69 -5.13 7.82
C ARG A 46 -6.45 -3.88 7.39
N GLU A 47 -7.11 -3.21 8.33
CA GLU A 47 -7.84 -1.96 8.02
C GLU A 47 -6.89 -0.81 7.64
N ALA A 48 -5.72 -0.72 8.27
CA ALA A 48 -4.71 0.27 7.88
C ALA A 48 -4.21 0.06 6.43
N CYS A 49 -4.09 -1.20 6.00
CA CYS A 49 -3.71 -1.53 4.62
C CYS A 49 -4.81 -1.15 3.62
N TRP A 50 -6.10 -1.25 4.00
CA TRP A 50 -7.20 -0.73 3.19
C TRP A 50 -7.13 0.78 2.99
N VAL A 51 -6.80 1.53 4.04
CA VAL A 51 -6.58 2.99 3.93
C VAL A 51 -5.48 3.29 2.91
N ILE A 52 -4.33 2.62 3.03
CA ILE A 52 -3.23 2.80 2.09
C ILE A 52 -3.66 2.47 0.66
N SER A 53 -4.34 1.35 0.44
CA SER A 53 -4.78 0.96 -0.90
C SER A 53 -5.61 2.06 -1.55
N ASN A 54 -6.64 2.53 -0.84
CA ASN A 54 -7.53 3.59 -1.35
C ASN A 54 -6.78 4.89 -1.64
N ILE A 55 -5.80 5.24 -0.80
CA ILE A 55 -4.93 6.40 -1.04
C ILE A 55 -4.11 6.22 -2.32
N MET A 56 -3.50 5.06 -2.55
CA MET A 56 -2.67 4.80 -3.72
C MET A 56 -3.44 4.93 -5.04
N HIS A 57 -4.74 4.63 -5.06
CA HIS A 57 -5.58 4.79 -6.26
C HIS A 57 -5.73 6.24 -6.74
N VAL A 58 -5.59 7.23 -5.86
CA VAL A 58 -5.88 8.65 -6.16
C VAL A 58 -4.69 9.58 -5.98
N CYS A 59 -3.53 9.04 -5.59
CA CYS A 59 -2.30 9.82 -5.40
C CYS A 59 -1.55 10.07 -6.70
N THR A 60 -0.81 11.17 -6.69
CA THR A 60 0.23 11.50 -7.68
C THR A 60 1.56 10.83 -7.31
N ILE A 61 2.51 10.80 -8.23
CA ILE A 61 3.83 10.21 -7.95
C ILE A 61 4.58 10.97 -6.87
N GLU A 62 4.44 12.30 -6.81
CA GLU A 62 5.02 13.14 -5.78
C GLU A 62 4.47 12.82 -4.39
N GLU A 63 3.17 12.53 -4.30
CA GLU A 63 2.51 12.15 -3.05
C GLU A 63 2.85 10.72 -2.62
N VAL A 64 3.03 9.80 -3.57
CA VAL A 64 3.40 8.41 -3.31
C VAL A 64 4.87 8.27 -2.90
N GLN A 65 5.76 9.13 -3.39
CA GLN A 65 7.21 9.01 -3.19
C GLN A 65 7.63 8.83 -1.72
N PRO A 66 7.14 9.64 -0.74
CA PRO A 66 7.50 9.46 0.67
C PRO A 66 7.06 8.11 1.25
N PHE A 67 6.02 7.48 0.70
CA PHE A 67 5.60 6.14 1.12
C PHE A 67 6.55 5.08 0.62
N ILE A 68 6.97 5.16 -0.64
CA ILE A 68 7.94 4.22 -1.24
C ILE A 68 9.28 4.31 -0.53
N ASP A 69 9.68 5.51 -0.14
CA ASP A 69 10.92 5.75 0.60
C ASP A 69 10.80 5.35 2.09
N SER A 70 9.59 5.01 2.54
CA SER A 70 9.31 4.49 3.88
C SER A 70 9.24 2.94 3.89
N LYS A 71 8.76 2.35 4.99
CA LYS A 71 8.61 0.90 5.16
C LYS A 71 7.40 0.28 4.44
N ILE A 72 6.71 1.00 3.55
CA ILE A 72 5.43 0.50 3.02
C ILE A 72 5.59 -0.78 2.19
N LEU A 73 6.65 -0.86 1.39
CA LEU A 73 6.97 -2.05 0.59
C LEU A 73 7.28 -3.26 1.49
N PHE A 74 7.93 -3.02 2.64
CA PHE A 74 8.17 -4.07 3.64
C PHE A 74 6.87 -4.60 4.26
N PHE A 75 5.89 -3.73 4.54
CA PHE A 75 4.60 -4.20 5.04
C PHE A 75 3.81 -4.96 3.98
N MET A 76 3.82 -4.49 2.73
CA MET A 76 3.21 -5.20 1.60
C MET A 76 3.82 -6.60 1.46
N LYS A 77 5.14 -6.73 1.56
CA LYS A 77 5.82 -8.03 1.61
C LYS A 77 5.27 -8.93 2.71
N LYS A 78 5.07 -8.40 3.93
CA LYS A 78 4.58 -9.19 5.07
C LYS A 78 3.17 -9.75 4.82
N PHE A 79 2.30 -9.00 4.15
CA PHE A 79 0.99 -9.53 3.73
C PHE A 79 1.13 -10.64 2.68
N LEU A 80 2.01 -10.48 1.69
CA LEU A 80 2.29 -11.52 0.68
C LEU A 80 2.89 -12.78 1.30
N GLU A 81 3.80 -12.63 2.27
CA GLU A 81 4.44 -13.74 3.00
C GLU A 81 3.46 -14.52 3.87
N SER A 82 2.48 -13.83 4.47
CA SER A 82 1.56 -14.49 5.38
C SER A 82 0.71 -15.56 4.70
N GLY A 83 0.36 -15.39 3.41
CA GLY A 83 -0.37 -16.39 2.62
C GLY A 83 -1.84 -16.63 3.05
N ASP A 84 -2.21 -16.25 4.27
CA ASP A 84 -3.46 -16.66 4.92
C ASP A 84 -4.67 -15.77 4.56
N ASP A 85 -4.43 -14.51 4.18
CA ASP A 85 -5.48 -13.54 3.87
C ASP A 85 -5.48 -13.21 2.36
N THR A 86 -6.14 -14.07 1.59
CA THR A 86 -6.25 -13.96 0.12
C THR A 86 -6.84 -12.62 -0.33
N GLN A 87 -7.75 -12.03 0.47
CA GLN A 87 -8.31 -10.72 0.17
C GLN A 87 -7.22 -9.65 0.27
N MET A 88 -6.44 -9.65 1.34
CA MET A 88 -5.35 -8.69 1.51
C MET A 88 -4.22 -8.90 0.50
N ILE A 89 -3.91 -10.14 0.14
CA ILE A 89 -2.95 -10.43 -0.94
C ILE A 89 -3.43 -9.78 -2.25
N SER A 90 -4.70 -9.94 -2.59
CA SER A 90 -5.28 -9.35 -3.80
C SER A 90 -5.19 -7.82 -3.78
N VAL A 91 -5.53 -7.19 -2.64
CA VAL A 91 -5.43 -5.73 -2.45
C VAL A 91 -3.97 -5.26 -2.60
N VAL A 92 -3.03 -5.93 -1.97
CA VAL A 92 -1.60 -5.56 -2.05
C VAL A 92 -1.06 -5.69 -3.47
N LEU A 93 -1.43 -6.76 -4.18
CA LEU A 93 -1.03 -6.94 -5.58
C LEU A 93 -1.63 -5.86 -6.49
N GLU A 94 -2.88 -5.47 -6.26
CA GLU A 94 -3.51 -4.35 -6.97
C GLU A 94 -2.74 -3.05 -6.75
N VAL A 95 -2.31 -2.77 -5.51
CA VAL A 95 -1.46 -1.61 -5.23
C VAL A 95 -0.15 -1.68 -5.99
N PHE A 96 0.50 -2.85 -6.07
CA PHE A 96 1.70 -3.00 -6.90
C PHE A 96 1.44 -2.69 -8.38
N VAL A 97 0.32 -3.15 -8.94
CA VAL A 97 -0.07 -2.81 -10.33
C VAL A 97 -0.19 -1.30 -10.51
N ILE A 98 -0.84 -0.60 -9.59
CA ILE A 98 -1.01 0.85 -9.63
C ILE A 98 0.35 1.55 -9.59
N LEU A 99 1.22 1.15 -8.65
CA LEU A 99 2.55 1.73 -8.50
C LEU A 99 3.42 1.48 -9.74
N PHE A 100 3.43 0.26 -10.30
CA PHE A 100 4.16 -0.05 -11.53
C PHE A 100 3.70 0.83 -12.70
N ARG A 101 2.38 0.99 -12.88
CA ARG A 101 1.83 1.87 -13.91
C ARG A 101 2.25 3.32 -13.68
N MET A 102 2.08 3.82 -12.45
CA MET A 102 2.41 5.19 -12.06
C MET A 102 3.89 5.53 -12.32
N TYR A 103 4.81 4.69 -11.84
CA TYR A 103 6.25 4.90 -12.03
C TYR A 103 6.69 4.70 -13.48
N THR A 104 6.02 3.83 -14.25
CA THR A 104 6.29 3.66 -15.68
C THR A 104 5.87 4.89 -16.48
N SER A 105 4.65 5.40 -16.27
CA SER A 105 4.15 6.60 -16.96
C SER A 105 4.95 7.86 -16.65
N ASN A 106 5.67 7.89 -15.54
CA ASN A 106 6.54 9.00 -15.14
C ASN A 106 8.03 8.77 -15.45
N ASN A 107 8.37 7.78 -16.28
CA ASN A 107 9.76 7.44 -16.64
C ASN A 107 10.68 7.08 -15.45
N LYS A 108 10.10 6.67 -14.31
CA LYS A 108 10.81 6.26 -13.08
C LYS A 108 10.73 4.76 -12.82
N LYS A 109 10.51 3.94 -13.86
CA LYS A 109 10.36 2.47 -13.72
C LYS A 109 11.56 1.80 -13.04
N TYR A 110 12.80 2.20 -13.40
CA TYR A 110 14.01 1.58 -12.87
C TYR A 110 14.19 1.89 -11.38
N TYR A 111 13.89 3.13 -10.97
CA TYR A 111 13.87 3.51 -9.57
C TYR A 111 12.91 2.64 -8.76
N PHE A 112 11.69 2.43 -9.26
CA PHE A 112 10.72 1.60 -8.54
C PHE A 112 11.15 0.14 -8.47
N CYS A 113 11.71 -0.43 -9.55
CA CYS A 113 12.27 -1.78 -9.52
C CYS A 113 13.38 -1.94 -8.48
N GLU A 114 14.31 -0.97 -8.39
CA GLU A 114 15.35 -0.96 -7.36
C GLU A 114 14.74 -0.99 -5.95
N LYS A 115 13.73 -0.15 -5.68
CA LYS A 115 13.02 -0.14 -4.38
C LYS A 115 12.32 -1.46 -4.07
N ILE A 116 11.76 -2.13 -5.07
CA ILE A 116 11.13 -3.46 -4.93
C ILE A 116 12.16 -4.57 -4.64
N GLU A 117 13.35 -4.46 -5.23
CA GLU A 117 14.46 -5.36 -4.97
C GLU A 117 15.02 -5.17 -3.55
N GLU A 118 15.26 -3.92 -3.14
CA GLU A 118 15.68 -3.56 -1.78
C GLU A 118 14.69 -4.02 -0.71
N SER A 119 13.38 -3.94 -0.99
CA SER A 119 12.35 -4.43 -0.07
C SER A 119 12.25 -5.95 -0.02
N GLY A 120 12.86 -6.66 -0.98
CA GLY A 120 12.77 -8.10 -1.16
C GLY A 120 11.38 -8.59 -1.54
N CYS A 121 10.56 -7.73 -2.18
CA CYS A 121 9.23 -8.09 -2.69
C CYS A 121 9.30 -8.88 -4.02
N ASN A 122 10.43 -8.81 -4.73
CA ASN A 122 10.59 -9.29 -6.09
C ASN A 122 10.21 -10.78 -6.27
N SER A 123 10.59 -11.65 -5.33
CA SER A 123 10.29 -13.09 -5.37
C SER A 123 8.78 -13.39 -5.35
N PHE A 124 7.99 -12.58 -4.65
CA PHE A 124 6.55 -12.77 -4.51
C PHE A 124 5.79 -12.22 -5.72
N ILE A 125 6.19 -11.03 -6.18
CA ILE A 125 5.60 -10.37 -7.35
C ILE A 125 5.80 -11.24 -8.59
N THR A 126 7.03 -11.66 -8.88
CA THR A 126 7.34 -12.47 -10.07
C THR A 126 6.61 -13.81 -10.11
N THR A 127 6.43 -14.45 -8.96
CA THR A 127 5.68 -15.71 -8.84
C THR A 127 4.20 -15.54 -9.17
N HIS A 128 3.58 -14.47 -8.68
CA HIS A 128 2.13 -14.25 -8.82
C HIS A 128 1.72 -13.61 -10.16
N PHE A 129 2.60 -12.84 -10.79
CA PHE A 129 2.35 -12.29 -12.13
C PHE A 129 2.53 -13.33 -13.24
N ARG A 130 3.41 -14.34 -13.06
CA ARG A 130 3.53 -15.45 -14.03
C ARG A 130 2.26 -16.31 -14.10
N SER A 131 1.60 -16.57 -12.97
CA SER A 131 0.39 -17.42 -12.93
C SER A 131 -0.87 -16.78 -13.51
N ARG A 132 -0.84 -15.51 -13.95
CA ARG A 132 -1.96 -14.83 -14.63
C ARG A 132 -1.73 -14.66 -16.15
N CYS A 133 -0.56 -15.07 -16.65
CA CYS A 133 -0.22 -15.03 -18.07
C CYS A 133 -0.24 -16.42 -18.74
N ASP A 134 -0.43 -17.48 -17.95
CA ASP A 134 -0.73 -18.84 -18.39
C ASP A 134 -2.22 -19.15 -18.16
#